data_AF-U6DEY7-F1
#
_entry.id   AF-U6DEY7-F1
#
_cell.length_a   1.000
_cell.length_b   1.000
_cell.length_c   1.000
_cell.angle_alpha   90.00
_cell.angle_beta   90.00
_cell.angle_gamma   90.00
#
_symmetry.space_group_name_H-M   'P 1'
#
loop_
_entity.id
_entity.type
_entity.pdbx_description
1 polymer ?
#
loop_
_entity_poly.entity_id
_entity_poly.type
_entity_poly.pdbx_seq_one_letter_code
_entity_poly.pdbx_strand_id
1 'polypeptide(L)'
;LIVGLGDQEPTLGQLEQMLENTAVRALKQLVLLHREEGAGPTRTVEWLNMRSWCSGHLHLRCPRRLFSRRSPAKLHELYEKVFSKRADRHSDFSRLARVLTGNTIALVLGGGGARGCSHIGVLKALEEAGVPVDLVGGTSIGSFIGALYAEERSASRTKQRAREWAKSMTSVLEPVLDLTYPVTSMFTGSAFNRSIHRVFQDKQIEDLWLPYFNVPTDITASAMRVHKDGCVWRYVRASASYCPYLPPLCDPKDGHLLVDGCYVNNVPGQRAHGAGRASEHV
;
A
#
# COMPACT_ATOMS: atom_id res chain seq x y z
N LEU A 1 0.82 -3.15 21.09
CA LEU A 1 0.00 -2.47 20.06
C LEU A 1 -0.33 -1.09 20.56
N ILE A 2 -0.22 -0.09 19.70
CA ILE A 2 -0.68 1.27 19.97
C ILE A 2 -1.93 1.48 19.14
N VAL A 3 -2.96 2.09 19.71
CA VAL A 3 -4.23 2.28 19.02
C VAL A 3 -4.53 3.77 18.96
N GLY A 4 -4.65 4.29 17.75
CA GLY A 4 -5.03 5.68 17.47
C GLY A 4 -6.36 5.75 16.73
N LEU A 5 -7.04 6.88 16.84
CA LEU A 5 -8.21 7.20 16.02
C LEU A 5 -7.71 7.98 14.80
N GLY A 6 -7.84 7.40 13.60
CA GLY A 6 -7.28 7.98 12.38
C GLY A 6 -7.91 9.32 11.98
N ASP A 7 -9.14 9.58 12.43
CA ASP A 7 -9.86 10.85 12.22
C ASP A 7 -9.42 11.97 13.19
N GLN A 8 -8.59 11.67 14.20
CA GLN A 8 -8.14 12.63 15.20
C GLN A 8 -6.72 13.13 14.92
N GLU A 9 -6.32 14.21 15.60
CA GLU A 9 -4.95 14.70 15.50
C GLU A 9 -3.96 13.72 16.12
N PRO A 10 -2.79 13.52 15.48
CA PRO A 10 -1.73 12.68 16.02
C PRO A 10 -1.21 13.29 17.31
N THR A 11 -1.36 12.56 18.42
CA THR A 11 -0.89 12.99 19.75
C THR A 11 -0.16 11.83 20.41
N LEU A 12 0.86 12.13 21.22
CA LEU A 12 1.59 11.12 22.01
C LEU A 12 1.03 11.08 23.43
N GLY A 13 0.51 9.92 23.83
CA GLY A 13 0.07 9.69 25.21
C GLY A 13 1.24 9.46 26.18
N GLN A 14 1.00 9.69 27.47
CA GLN A 14 2.02 9.46 28.52
C GLN A 14 2.55 8.01 28.53
N LEU A 15 1.67 7.02 28.34
CA LEU A 15 2.06 5.61 28.24
C LEU A 15 2.93 5.32 27.01
N GLU A 16 2.72 6.04 25.90
CA GLU A 16 3.52 5.87 24.69
C GLU A 16 4.93 6.43 24.86
N GLN A 17 5.07 7.55 25.56
CA GLN A 17 6.38 8.12 25.91
C GLN A 17 7.20 7.17 26.82
N MET A 18 6.53 6.43 27.70
CA MET A 18 7.20 5.39 28.48
C MET A 18 7.66 4.21 27.61
N LEU A 19 6.84 3.83 26.61
CA LEU A 19 7.16 2.74 25.68
C LEU A 19 8.32 3.06 24.73
N GLU A 20 8.54 4.34 24.40
CA GLU A 20 9.68 4.80 23.60
C GLU A 20 11.01 4.43 24.27
N ASN A 21 11.15 4.74 25.56
CA ASN A 21 12.35 4.45 26.35
C ASN A 21 12.49 2.98 26.76
N THR A 22 11.49 2.14 26.47
CA THR A 22 11.55 0.73 26.81
C THR A 22 12.28 -0.04 25.71
N ALA A 23 13.50 -0.48 26.02
CA ALA A 23 14.29 -1.39 25.21
C ALA A 23 13.68 -2.79 25.24
N VAL A 24 12.84 -3.12 24.25
CA VAL A 24 12.35 -4.49 24.06
C VAL A 24 12.40 -4.84 22.59
N ARG A 25 12.88 -6.06 22.29
CA ARG A 25 12.80 -6.76 20.99
C ARG A 25 11.37 -7.02 20.52
N ALA A 26 10.37 -6.34 21.08
CA ALA A 26 8.96 -6.54 20.77
C ALA A 26 8.56 -5.68 19.57
N LEU A 27 7.81 -6.27 18.65
CA LEU A 27 7.28 -5.58 17.48
C LEU A 27 6.21 -4.57 17.91
N LYS A 28 6.51 -3.28 17.71
CA LYS A 28 5.63 -2.17 18.07
C LYS A 28 4.82 -1.80 16.83
N GLN A 29 3.53 -2.13 16.81
CA GLN A 29 2.63 -1.83 15.68
C GLN A 29 1.63 -0.75 16.07
N LEU A 30 1.46 0.23 15.18
CA LEU A 30 0.43 1.26 15.27
C LEU A 30 -0.84 0.80 14.54
N VAL A 31 -1.98 0.84 15.23
CA VAL A 31 -3.28 0.49 14.68
C VAL A 31 -4.15 1.75 14.65
N LEU A 32 -4.49 2.22 13.45
CA LEU A 32 -5.31 3.40 13.24
C LEU A 32 -6.74 2.97 12.90
N LEU A 33 -7.68 3.35 13.76
CA LEU A 33 -9.09 3.01 13.61
C LEU A 33 -9.81 4.10 12.82
N HIS A 34 -10.55 3.68 11.80
CA HIS A 34 -11.32 4.53 10.90
C HIS A 34 -12.79 4.13 10.93
N ARG A 35 -13.70 5.10 10.83
CA ARG A 35 -15.13 4.80 10.75
C ARG A 35 -15.48 4.16 9.41
N GLU A 36 -16.40 3.20 9.43
CA GLU A 36 -16.82 2.52 8.20
C GLU A 36 -17.37 3.46 7.13
N GLU A 37 -18.08 4.50 7.51
CA GLU A 37 -18.65 5.50 6.59
C GLU A 37 -17.82 6.80 6.52
N GLY A 38 -16.59 6.77 7.05
CA GLY A 38 -15.70 7.94 7.12
C GLY A 38 -14.86 8.14 5.87
N ALA A 39 -14.03 9.19 5.91
CA ALA A 39 -12.96 9.36 4.95
C ALA A 39 -11.94 8.20 5.06
N GLY A 40 -11.21 7.95 3.97
CA GLY A 40 -10.10 6.99 4.00
C GLY A 40 -8.93 7.48 4.84
N PRO A 41 -7.91 6.64 5.05
CA PRO A 41 -6.71 7.05 5.77
C PRO A 41 -6.04 8.24 5.07
N THR A 42 -5.61 9.19 5.87
CA THR A 42 -4.88 10.39 5.44
C THR A 42 -3.94 10.82 6.55
N ARG A 43 -2.89 11.57 6.21
CA ARG A 43 -1.92 12.15 7.17
C ARG A 43 -1.24 11.09 8.05
N THR A 44 -1.14 9.85 7.59
CA THR A 44 -0.54 8.75 8.35
C THR A 44 0.94 8.98 8.64
N VAL A 45 1.62 9.71 7.74
CA VAL A 45 3.02 10.13 7.93
C VAL A 45 3.22 10.92 9.22
N GLU A 46 2.26 11.77 9.62
CA GLU A 46 2.37 12.55 10.85
C GLU A 46 2.30 11.66 12.10
N TRP A 47 1.45 10.63 12.06
CA TRP A 47 1.36 9.62 13.11
C TRP A 47 2.65 8.82 13.26
N LEU A 48 3.27 8.47 12.13
CA LEU A 48 4.50 7.67 12.05
C LEU A 48 5.74 8.47 12.43
N ASN A 49 5.83 9.75 12.02
CA ASN A 49 6.96 10.62 12.37
C ASN A 49 7.10 10.81 13.88
N MET A 50 5.98 10.91 14.60
CA MET A 50 5.97 10.95 16.07
C MET A 50 6.35 9.62 16.73
N ARG A 51 6.36 8.52 15.96
CA ARG A 51 6.53 7.14 16.43
C ARG A 51 7.53 6.41 15.54
N SER A 52 8.69 7.02 15.30
CA SER A 52 9.76 6.43 14.48
C SER A 52 10.22 5.05 14.98
N TRP A 53 9.95 4.73 16.24
CA TRP A 53 10.20 3.43 16.88
C TRP A 53 9.15 2.35 16.59
N CYS A 54 8.06 2.66 15.87
CA CYS A 54 7.10 1.66 15.41
C CYS A 54 7.65 0.87 14.22
N SER A 55 7.46 -0.46 14.26
CA SER A 55 7.88 -1.38 13.20
C SER A 55 6.92 -1.39 11.99
N GLY A 56 5.74 -0.78 12.12
CA GLY A 56 4.74 -0.70 11.06
C GLY A 56 3.38 -0.22 11.55
N HIS A 57 2.43 -0.13 10.62
CA HIS A 57 1.07 0.30 10.90
C HIS A 57 0.00 -0.48 10.14
N LEU A 58 -1.22 -0.43 10.68
CA LEU A 58 -2.42 -1.01 10.07
C LEU A 58 -3.59 -0.04 10.20
N HIS A 59 -4.37 0.11 9.14
CA HIS A 59 -5.63 0.87 9.14
C HIS A 59 -6.83 -0.05 9.26
N LEU A 60 -7.62 0.03 10.32
CA LEU A 60 -8.81 -0.80 10.47
C LEU A 60 -10.08 0.02 10.23
N ARG A 61 -10.90 -0.44 9.30
CA ARG A 61 -12.26 0.04 9.09
C ARG A 61 -13.15 -0.59 10.14
N CYS A 62 -13.72 0.27 10.98
CA CYS A 62 -14.40 -0.11 12.20
C CYS A 62 -15.90 0.20 12.12
N PRO A 63 -16.76 -0.76 12.48
CA PRO A 63 -18.20 -0.53 12.54
C PRO A 63 -18.54 0.47 13.66
N ARG A 64 -19.63 1.23 13.47
CA ARG A 64 -20.10 2.29 14.39
C ARG A 64 -20.15 1.87 15.87
N ARG A 65 -20.40 0.59 16.15
CA ARG A 65 -20.44 0.03 17.51
C ARG A 65 -19.17 0.25 18.33
N LEU A 66 -18.01 0.32 17.69
CA LEU A 66 -16.71 0.52 18.38
C LEU A 66 -16.52 1.94 18.91
N PHE A 67 -17.23 2.91 18.34
CA PHE A 67 -17.14 4.33 18.73
C PHE A 67 -18.28 4.75 19.67
N SER A 68 -19.20 3.83 19.99
CA SER A 68 -20.34 4.10 20.86
C SER A 68 -20.00 3.80 22.32
N ARG A 69 -20.15 4.79 23.21
CA ARG A 69 -20.06 4.55 24.65
C ARG A 69 -21.25 3.70 25.13
N ARG A 70 -20.96 2.60 25.81
CA ARG A 70 -21.96 1.66 26.37
C ARG A 70 -21.57 1.29 27.79
N SER A 71 -22.54 0.95 28.62
CA SER A 71 -22.27 0.39 29.95
C SER A 71 -21.58 -0.98 29.83
N PRO A 72 -20.78 -1.40 30.82
CA PRO A 72 -20.10 -2.70 30.79
C PRO A 72 -21.04 -3.88 30.52
N ALA A 73 -22.20 -3.93 31.18
CA ALA A 73 -23.20 -4.99 30.96
C ALA A 73 -23.69 -5.07 29.50
N LYS A 74 -23.96 -3.92 28.87
CA LYS A 74 -24.37 -3.86 27.45
C LYS A 74 -23.24 -4.19 26.50
N LEU A 75 -21.98 -3.97 26.89
CA LEU A 75 -20.81 -4.41 26.12
C LEU A 75 -20.68 -5.92 26.15
N HIS A 76 -20.81 -6.54 27.33
CA HIS A 76 -20.77 -8.01 27.46
C HIS A 76 -21.84 -8.68 26.59
N GLU A 77 -23.11 -8.26 26.72
CA GLU A 77 -24.20 -8.82 25.92
C GLU A 77 -23.99 -8.64 24.40
N LEU A 78 -23.46 -7.48 23.99
CA LEU A 78 -23.13 -7.22 22.59
C LEU A 78 -22.04 -8.17 22.09
N TYR A 79 -20.95 -8.31 22.85
CA TYR A 79 -19.81 -9.12 22.42
C TYR A 79 -20.11 -10.62 22.51
N GLU A 80 -20.95 -11.09 23.42
CA GLU A 80 -21.48 -12.47 23.40
C GLU A 80 -22.21 -12.76 22.08
N LYS A 81 -23.06 -11.84 21.61
CA LYS A 81 -23.73 -11.96 20.30
C LYS A 81 -22.78 -11.87 19.11
N VAL A 82 -21.63 -11.21 19.25
CA VAL A 82 -20.60 -11.16 18.20
C VAL A 82 -19.82 -12.47 18.17
N PHE A 83 -19.44 -12.99 19.33
CA PHE A 83 -18.68 -14.24 19.46
C PHE A 83 -19.49 -15.48 19.08
N SER A 84 -20.82 -15.44 19.17
CA SER A 84 -21.68 -16.52 18.68
C SER A 84 -21.75 -16.63 17.16
N LYS A 85 -21.31 -15.60 16.42
CA LYS A 85 -21.28 -15.59 14.95
C LYS A 85 -19.91 -16.01 14.44
N ARG A 86 -19.89 -16.67 13.28
CA ARG A 86 -18.64 -16.96 12.58
C ARG A 86 -17.95 -15.66 12.19
N ALA A 87 -16.66 -15.54 12.51
CA ALA A 87 -15.86 -14.37 12.15
C ALA A 87 -15.78 -14.23 10.62
N ASP A 88 -16.03 -13.02 10.13
CA ASP A 88 -15.83 -12.69 8.72
C ASP A 88 -14.33 -12.66 8.40
N ARG A 89 -13.91 -13.49 7.44
CA ARG A 89 -12.51 -13.63 7.01
C ARG A 89 -11.98 -12.35 6.35
N HIS A 90 -12.85 -11.54 5.74
CA HIS A 90 -12.50 -10.28 5.06
C HIS A 90 -12.52 -9.07 5.98
N SER A 91 -12.96 -9.22 7.24
CA SER A 91 -12.94 -8.13 8.21
C SER A 91 -11.51 -7.70 8.57
N ASP A 92 -11.35 -6.42 8.88
CA ASP A 92 -10.05 -5.87 9.27
C ASP A 92 -9.54 -6.42 10.61
N PHE A 93 -10.46 -6.84 11.49
CA PHE A 93 -10.08 -7.54 12.71
C PHE A 93 -9.53 -8.93 12.43
N SER A 94 -10.09 -9.65 11.45
CA SER A 94 -9.52 -10.92 10.99
C SER A 94 -8.15 -10.71 10.33
N ARG A 95 -7.96 -9.61 9.58
CA ARG A 95 -6.65 -9.22 9.06
C ARG A 95 -5.66 -8.92 10.17
N LEU A 96 -6.03 -8.11 11.16
CA LEU A 96 -5.19 -7.84 12.34
C LEU A 96 -4.82 -9.16 13.02
N ALA A 97 -5.77 -10.06 13.26
CA ALA A 97 -5.50 -11.37 13.85
C ALA A 97 -4.50 -12.19 13.02
N ARG A 98 -4.62 -12.20 11.68
CA ARG A 98 -3.64 -12.85 10.78
C ARG A 98 -2.25 -12.24 10.91
N VAL A 99 -2.14 -10.91 10.95
CA VAL A 99 -0.85 -10.23 11.14
C VAL A 99 -0.23 -10.57 12.50
N LEU A 100 -1.00 -10.53 13.58
CA LEU A 100 -0.51 -10.84 14.93
C LEU A 100 -0.13 -12.30 15.11
N THR A 101 -0.76 -13.21 14.36
CA THR A 101 -0.48 -14.66 14.42
C THR A 101 0.53 -15.13 13.38
N GLY A 102 1.11 -14.22 12.58
CA GLY A 102 2.06 -14.58 11.52
C GLY A 102 1.45 -15.29 10.32
N ASN A 103 0.12 -15.24 10.16
CA ASN A 103 -0.65 -15.86 9.08
C ASN A 103 -1.05 -14.85 7.99
N THR A 104 -0.25 -13.81 7.80
CA THR A 104 -0.47 -12.75 6.80
C THR A 104 -0.48 -13.34 5.39
N ILE A 105 -1.54 -13.08 4.62
CA ILE A 105 -1.63 -13.46 3.22
C ILE A 105 -1.20 -12.27 2.35
N ALA A 106 -0.08 -12.43 1.66
CA ALA A 106 0.47 -11.41 0.78
C ALA A 106 0.17 -11.71 -0.69
N LEU A 107 -0.30 -10.68 -1.41
CA LEU A 107 -0.48 -10.71 -2.85
C LEU A 107 0.66 -9.95 -3.53
N VAL A 108 1.42 -10.64 -4.37
CA VAL A 108 2.51 -10.04 -5.14
C VAL A 108 2.21 -10.08 -6.63
N LEU A 109 2.14 -8.91 -7.25
CA LEU A 109 1.80 -8.74 -8.67
C LEU A 109 3.05 -8.40 -9.48
N GLY A 110 3.34 -9.23 -10.48
CA GLY A 110 4.50 -9.03 -11.33
C GLY A 110 4.33 -7.93 -12.38
N GLY A 111 5.45 -7.52 -12.97
CA GLY A 111 5.49 -6.66 -14.16
C GLY A 111 5.13 -7.41 -15.44
N GLY A 112 4.85 -6.65 -16.51
CA GLY A 112 4.42 -7.20 -17.81
C GLY A 112 3.68 -6.24 -18.74
N GLY A 113 3.72 -4.92 -18.48
CA GLY A 113 3.07 -3.90 -19.32
C GLY A 113 1.58 -4.15 -19.53
N ALA A 114 1.12 -4.13 -20.78
CA ALA A 114 -0.29 -4.32 -21.13
C ALA A 114 -0.89 -5.66 -20.67
N ARG A 115 -0.07 -6.69 -20.45
CA ARG A 115 -0.54 -7.98 -19.90
C ARG A 115 -1.00 -7.87 -18.45
N GLY A 116 -0.62 -6.81 -17.73
CA GLY A 116 -1.02 -6.56 -16.34
C GLY A 116 -2.54 -6.44 -16.11
N CYS A 117 -3.35 -6.27 -17.16
CA CYS A 117 -4.80 -6.37 -17.07
C CYS A 117 -5.28 -7.72 -16.49
N SER A 118 -4.49 -8.79 -16.62
CA SER A 118 -4.80 -10.10 -16.02
C SER A 118 -4.86 -10.06 -14.50
N HIS A 119 -4.11 -9.15 -13.86
CA HIS A 119 -4.08 -9.01 -12.40
C HIS A 119 -5.47 -8.68 -11.83
N ILE A 120 -6.31 -7.96 -12.57
CA ILE A 120 -7.70 -7.68 -12.18
C ILE A 120 -8.52 -8.97 -12.11
N GLY A 121 -8.28 -9.90 -13.05
CA GLY A 121 -8.91 -11.22 -13.03
C GLY A 121 -8.47 -12.05 -11.83
N VAL A 122 -7.18 -12.00 -11.46
CA VAL A 122 -6.65 -12.64 -10.25
C VAL A 122 -7.31 -12.08 -8.99
N LEU A 123 -7.41 -10.75 -8.87
CA LEU A 123 -8.08 -10.11 -7.73
C LEU A 123 -9.53 -10.56 -7.60
N LYS A 124 -10.25 -10.63 -8.72
CA LYS A 124 -11.63 -11.10 -8.74
C LYS A 124 -11.73 -12.57 -8.31
N ALA A 125 -10.85 -13.43 -8.81
CA ALA A 125 -10.83 -14.85 -8.44
C ALA A 125 -10.52 -15.06 -6.94
N LEU A 126 -9.63 -14.25 -6.36
CA LEU A 126 -9.33 -14.29 -4.93
C LEU A 126 -10.55 -13.88 -4.08
N GLU A 127 -11.27 -12.84 -4.49
CA GLU A 127 -12.52 -12.43 -3.84
C GLU A 127 -13.60 -13.51 -3.95
N GLU A 128 -13.80 -14.11 -5.13
CA GLU A 128 -14.76 -15.19 -5.35
C GLU A 128 -14.42 -16.47 -4.57
N ALA A 129 -13.14 -16.77 -4.40
CA ALA A 129 -12.65 -17.89 -3.60
C ALA A 129 -12.67 -17.62 -2.08
N GLY A 130 -13.01 -16.41 -1.64
CA GLY A 130 -13.01 -16.03 -0.22
C GLY A 130 -11.60 -16.01 0.40
N VAL A 131 -10.57 -15.75 -0.41
CA VAL A 131 -9.17 -15.63 0.02
C VAL A 131 -8.88 -14.17 0.38
N PRO A 132 -8.65 -13.84 1.67
CA PRO A 132 -8.37 -12.46 2.05
C PRO A 132 -6.93 -12.08 1.70
N VAL A 133 -6.71 -10.81 1.36
CA VAL A 133 -5.40 -10.22 1.09
C VAL A 133 -5.08 -9.23 2.20
N ASP A 134 -3.93 -9.39 2.85
CA ASP A 134 -3.51 -8.62 4.02
C ASP A 134 -2.37 -7.65 3.73
N LEU A 135 -1.54 -7.97 2.71
CA LEU A 135 -0.40 -7.19 2.25
C LEU A 135 -0.38 -7.26 0.72
N VAL A 136 -0.09 -6.14 0.05
CA VAL A 136 0.03 -6.09 -1.40
C VAL A 136 1.43 -5.62 -1.77
N GLY A 137 1.99 -6.17 -2.84
CA GLY A 137 3.13 -5.53 -3.47
C GLY A 137 3.23 -5.84 -4.94
N GLY A 138 4.09 -5.12 -5.63
CA GLY A 138 4.29 -5.40 -7.03
C GLY A 138 5.39 -4.60 -7.71
N THR A 139 5.58 -4.95 -8.98
CA THR A 139 6.57 -4.39 -9.89
C THR A 139 5.88 -3.86 -11.14
N SER A 140 6.29 -2.68 -11.62
CA SER A 140 5.78 -2.07 -12.86
C SER A 140 4.24 -1.98 -12.86
N ILE A 141 3.56 -2.52 -13.87
CA ILE A 141 2.09 -2.57 -13.91
C ILE A 141 1.46 -3.30 -12.70
N GLY A 142 2.14 -4.30 -12.14
CA GLY A 142 1.71 -4.98 -10.94
C GLY A 142 1.72 -4.07 -9.71
N SER A 143 2.69 -3.15 -9.63
CA SER A 143 2.74 -2.12 -8.59
C SER A 143 1.56 -1.15 -8.72
N PHE A 144 1.22 -0.73 -9.94
CA PHE A 144 0.07 0.15 -10.20
C PHE A 144 -1.26 -0.50 -9.81
N ILE A 145 -1.54 -1.72 -10.29
CA ILE A 145 -2.77 -2.45 -9.95
C ILE A 145 -2.80 -2.79 -8.46
N GLY A 146 -1.65 -3.15 -7.88
CA GLY A 146 -1.52 -3.42 -6.45
C GLY A 146 -1.82 -2.20 -5.58
N ALA A 147 -1.33 -1.02 -5.96
CA ALA A 147 -1.62 0.23 -5.26
C ALA A 147 -3.11 0.60 -5.35
N LEU A 148 -3.74 0.45 -6.53
CA LEU A 148 -5.19 0.64 -6.68
C LEU A 148 -5.98 -0.31 -5.78
N TYR A 149 -5.59 -1.59 -5.72
CA TYR A 149 -6.25 -2.56 -4.86
C TYR A 149 -6.01 -2.27 -3.37
N ALA A 150 -4.81 -1.82 -2.99
CA ALA A 150 -4.50 -1.42 -1.64
C ALA A 150 -5.30 -0.18 -1.19
N GLU A 151 -5.64 0.69 -2.13
CA GLU A 151 -6.48 1.87 -1.91
C GLU A 151 -7.98 1.55 -1.88
N GLU A 152 -8.49 0.71 -2.79
CA GLU A 152 -9.93 0.49 -2.92
C GLU A 152 -10.44 -0.72 -2.13
N ARG A 153 -9.57 -1.70 -1.85
CA ARG A 153 -9.89 -3.01 -1.24
C ARG A 153 -11.02 -3.79 -1.93
N SER A 154 -11.29 -3.49 -3.19
CA SER A 154 -12.31 -4.17 -3.98
C SER A 154 -11.83 -4.33 -5.41
N ALA A 155 -11.89 -5.56 -5.92
CA ALA A 155 -11.52 -5.89 -7.29
C ALA A 155 -12.41 -5.15 -8.30
N SER A 156 -13.69 -4.95 -7.98
CA SER A 156 -14.65 -4.23 -8.83
C SER A 156 -14.27 -2.76 -9.03
N ARG A 157 -13.95 -2.06 -7.92
CA ARG A 157 -13.49 -0.67 -7.91
C ARG A 157 -12.11 -0.51 -8.54
N THR A 158 -11.21 -1.45 -8.23
CA THR A 158 -9.88 -1.53 -8.85
C THR A 158 -10.00 -1.66 -10.37
N LYS A 159 -10.89 -2.54 -10.86
CA LYS A 159 -11.19 -2.70 -12.28
C LYS A 159 -11.69 -1.41 -12.91
N GLN A 160 -12.61 -0.71 -12.25
CA GLN A 160 -13.15 0.55 -12.74
C GLN A 160 -12.04 1.59 -12.92
N ARG A 161 -11.25 1.86 -11.87
CA ARG A 161 -10.17 2.86 -11.92
C ARG A 161 -9.06 2.47 -12.89
N ALA A 162 -8.68 1.20 -12.93
CA ALA A 162 -7.70 0.71 -13.91
C ALA A 162 -8.20 0.88 -15.35
N ARG A 163 -9.51 0.66 -15.61
CA ARG A 163 -10.10 0.88 -16.94
C ARG A 163 -10.15 2.36 -17.30
N GLU A 164 -10.48 3.23 -16.37
CA GLU A 164 -10.49 4.69 -16.57
C GLU A 164 -9.09 5.20 -16.93
N TRP A 165 -8.06 4.74 -16.20
CA TRP A 165 -6.66 5.02 -16.50
C TRP A 165 -6.22 4.46 -17.87
N ALA A 166 -6.57 3.21 -18.19
CA ALA A 166 -6.23 2.62 -19.48
C ALA A 166 -6.85 3.39 -20.66
N LYS A 167 -8.09 3.87 -20.51
CA LYS A 167 -8.76 4.72 -21.50
C LYS A 167 -8.05 6.05 -21.68
N SER A 168 -7.62 6.70 -20.59
CA SER A 168 -6.89 7.98 -20.70
C SER A 168 -5.54 7.80 -21.39
N MET A 169 -4.86 6.67 -21.17
CA MET A 169 -3.62 6.32 -21.86
C MET A 169 -3.77 5.98 -23.35
N THR A 170 -4.98 5.62 -23.82
CA THR A 170 -5.22 5.31 -25.25
C THR A 170 -5.28 6.59 -26.10
N SER A 171 -5.34 7.77 -25.48
CA SER A 171 -5.28 9.03 -26.20
C SER A 171 -3.87 9.27 -26.77
N VAL A 172 -3.74 9.17 -28.10
CA VAL A 172 -2.46 9.25 -28.83
C VAL A 172 -1.85 10.66 -28.89
N LEU A 173 -2.60 11.70 -28.50
CA LEU A 173 -2.15 13.09 -28.59
C LEU A 173 -1.11 13.46 -27.54
N GLU A 174 -1.29 13.06 -26.28
CA GLU A 174 -0.36 13.41 -25.19
C GLU A 174 1.03 12.73 -25.32
N PRO A 175 1.15 11.43 -25.68
CA PRO A 175 2.46 10.78 -25.85
C PRO A 175 3.27 11.28 -27.05
N VAL A 176 2.61 11.61 -28.17
CA VAL A 176 3.29 12.12 -29.38
C VAL A 176 3.91 13.50 -29.12
N LEU A 177 3.24 14.34 -28.32
CA LEU A 177 3.78 15.64 -27.88
C LEU A 177 4.87 15.51 -26.82
N ASP A 178 5.04 14.33 -26.22
CA ASP A 178 6.02 14.05 -25.16
C ASP A 178 7.32 13.41 -25.69
N LEU A 179 7.44 13.28 -27.02
CA LEU A 179 8.63 12.76 -27.69
C LEU A 179 9.81 13.72 -27.50
N THR A 180 10.97 13.20 -27.12
CA THR A 180 12.17 14.01 -26.87
C THR A 180 13.35 13.52 -27.70
N TYR A 181 14.40 14.33 -27.83
CA TYR A 181 15.64 13.92 -28.48
C TYR A 181 16.34 12.86 -27.60
N PRO A 182 16.54 11.63 -28.10
CA PRO A 182 16.91 10.50 -27.25
C PRO A 182 18.40 10.54 -26.89
N VAL A 183 18.75 11.29 -25.84
CA VAL A 183 20.03 11.15 -25.13
C VAL A 183 19.91 10.08 -24.03
N THR A 184 18.75 9.98 -23.38
CA THR A 184 18.49 9.01 -22.28
C THR A 184 17.20 8.19 -22.43
N SER A 185 16.17 8.70 -23.13
CA SER A 185 14.88 8.01 -23.35
C SER A 185 14.11 8.60 -24.55
N MET A 186 13.17 7.84 -25.13
CA MET A 186 12.34 8.33 -26.26
C MET A 186 11.25 9.34 -25.86
N PHE A 187 10.74 9.29 -24.63
CA PHE A 187 9.75 10.24 -24.11
C PHE A 187 10.31 11.01 -22.91
N THR A 188 9.82 12.23 -22.66
CA THR A 188 10.16 12.95 -21.40
C THR A 188 9.50 12.30 -20.18
N GLY A 189 8.39 11.59 -20.40
CA GLY A 189 7.61 10.93 -19.35
C GLY A 189 6.64 11.85 -18.63
N SER A 190 6.51 13.12 -19.05
CA SER A 190 5.61 14.09 -18.43
C SER A 190 4.13 13.67 -18.54
N ALA A 191 3.73 13.11 -19.68
CA ALA A 191 2.37 12.62 -19.90
C ALA A 191 2.07 11.41 -19.00
N PHE A 192 3.03 10.50 -18.88
CA PHE A 192 2.90 9.32 -18.02
C PHE A 192 2.87 9.69 -16.53
N ASN A 193 3.70 10.67 -16.10
CA ASN A 193 3.66 11.21 -14.74
C ASN A 193 2.29 11.82 -14.42
N ARG A 194 1.76 12.68 -15.30
CA ARG A 194 0.42 13.28 -15.15
C ARG A 194 -0.66 12.22 -15.10
N SER A 195 -0.57 11.19 -15.92
CA SER A 195 -1.52 10.07 -15.95
C SER A 195 -1.58 9.33 -14.61
N ILE A 196 -0.44 8.95 -14.03
CA ILE A 196 -0.39 8.24 -12.74
C ILE A 196 -0.75 9.20 -11.58
N HIS A 197 -0.31 10.46 -11.64
CA HIS A 197 -0.66 11.48 -10.64
C HIS A 197 -2.17 11.78 -10.63
N ARG A 198 -2.85 11.83 -11.78
CA ARG A 198 -4.32 11.97 -11.84
C ARG A 198 -5.04 10.83 -11.09
N VAL A 199 -4.45 9.64 -11.03
CA VAL A 199 -5.03 8.48 -10.35
C VAL A 199 -4.82 8.55 -8.84
N PHE A 200 -3.58 8.73 -8.38
CA PHE A 200 -3.24 8.64 -6.95
C PHE A 200 -3.11 9.99 -6.24
N GLN A 201 -3.07 11.10 -6.98
CA GLN A 201 -2.83 12.45 -6.48
C GLN A 201 -1.58 12.47 -5.59
N ASP A 202 -1.59 13.25 -4.51
CA ASP A 202 -0.47 13.36 -3.57
C ASP A 202 -0.54 12.34 -2.42
N LYS A 203 -1.28 11.23 -2.63
CA LYS A 203 -1.42 10.18 -1.64
C LYS A 203 -0.09 9.51 -1.31
N GLN A 204 0.13 9.26 -0.04
CA GLN A 204 1.29 8.54 0.46
C GLN A 204 0.99 7.05 0.56
N ILE A 205 2.00 6.19 0.43
CA ILE A 205 1.86 4.73 0.52
C ILE A 205 1.29 4.34 1.90
N GLU A 206 1.66 5.10 2.91
CA GLU A 206 1.25 4.95 4.30
C GLU A 206 -0.24 5.18 4.48
N ASP A 207 -0.89 5.94 3.60
CA ASP A 207 -2.33 6.24 3.65
C ASP A 207 -3.20 5.16 2.94
N LEU A 208 -2.59 4.10 2.43
CA LEU A 208 -3.32 3.01 1.78
C LEU A 208 -3.96 2.08 2.82
N TRP A 209 -5.15 1.55 2.54
CA TRP A 209 -5.86 0.71 3.52
C TRP A 209 -5.19 -0.65 3.77
N LEU A 210 -4.52 -1.18 2.75
CA LEU A 210 -3.66 -2.35 2.86
C LEU A 210 -2.21 -1.88 2.86
N PRO A 211 -1.36 -2.46 3.73
CA PRO A 211 0.09 -2.35 3.59
C PRO A 211 0.48 -2.64 2.13
N TYR A 212 1.26 -1.74 1.55
CA TYR A 212 1.68 -1.80 0.17
C TYR A 212 3.18 -1.62 0.08
N PHE A 213 3.83 -2.38 -0.79
CA PHE A 213 5.22 -2.14 -1.17
C PHE A 213 5.40 -2.18 -2.67
N ASN A 214 6.31 -1.36 -3.18
CA ASN A 214 6.69 -1.38 -4.57
C ASN A 214 8.17 -1.76 -4.71
N VAL A 215 8.54 -2.22 -5.91
CA VAL A 215 9.93 -2.61 -6.20
C VAL A 215 10.38 -1.99 -7.51
N PRO A 216 11.14 -0.89 -7.49
CA PRO A 216 11.96 -0.45 -8.61
C PRO A 216 13.37 -1.06 -8.57
N THR A 217 14.08 -0.91 -9.67
CA THR A 217 15.51 -1.18 -9.76
C THR A 217 16.26 0.12 -9.55
N ASP A 218 17.20 0.16 -8.62
CA ASP A 218 18.15 1.25 -8.46
C ASP A 218 19.30 1.04 -9.45
N ILE A 219 19.37 1.86 -10.49
CA ILE A 219 20.41 1.73 -11.52
C ILE A 219 21.75 2.31 -11.04
N THR A 220 21.73 3.27 -10.11
CA THR A 220 22.94 3.84 -9.51
C THR A 220 23.68 2.78 -8.70
N ALA A 221 22.96 1.98 -7.90
CA ALA A 221 23.52 0.91 -7.08
C ALA A 221 23.45 -0.48 -7.73
N SER A 222 22.83 -0.60 -8.92
CA SER A 222 22.54 -1.88 -9.60
C SER A 222 21.84 -2.90 -8.69
N ALA A 223 20.88 -2.44 -7.88
CA ALA A 223 20.27 -3.24 -6.83
C ALA A 223 18.74 -3.10 -6.82
N MET A 224 18.07 -4.11 -6.26
CA MET A 224 16.64 -4.01 -5.95
C MET A 224 16.41 -3.03 -4.81
N ARG A 225 15.44 -2.13 -4.97
CA ARG A 225 14.97 -1.26 -3.89
C ARG A 225 13.51 -1.56 -3.58
N VAL A 226 13.12 -1.41 -2.31
CA VAL A 226 11.74 -1.64 -1.87
C VAL A 226 11.25 -0.37 -1.20
N HIS A 227 10.16 0.22 -1.68
CA HIS A 227 9.55 1.37 -1.03
C HIS A 227 8.22 0.95 -0.39
N LYS A 228 8.10 1.28 0.90
CA LYS A 228 6.89 1.06 1.72
C LYS A 228 6.28 2.39 2.19
N ASP A 229 6.88 3.50 1.78
CA ASP A 229 6.62 4.83 2.32
C ASP A 229 6.91 5.90 1.27
N GLY A 230 6.23 7.04 1.38
CA GLY A 230 6.28 8.17 0.46
C GLY A 230 5.27 8.12 -0.68
N CYS A 231 5.45 8.97 -1.69
CA CYS A 231 4.38 9.27 -2.64
C CYS A 231 4.09 8.14 -3.64
N VAL A 232 2.83 7.66 -3.65
CA VAL A 232 2.41 6.46 -4.41
C VAL A 232 2.70 6.61 -5.90
N TRP A 233 2.24 7.70 -6.52
CA TRP A 233 2.38 7.88 -7.97
C TRP A 233 3.84 7.88 -8.40
N ARG A 234 4.73 8.46 -7.58
CA ARG A 234 6.16 8.62 -7.90
C ARG A 234 6.85 7.26 -7.95
N TYR A 235 6.61 6.43 -6.94
CA TYR A 235 7.23 5.11 -6.87
C TYR A 235 6.60 4.13 -7.86
N VAL A 236 5.28 4.17 -8.08
CA VAL A 236 4.63 3.41 -9.15
C VAL A 236 5.21 3.80 -10.52
N ARG A 237 5.39 5.10 -10.78
CA ARG A 237 6.07 5.61 -11.97
C ARG A 237 7.52 5.12 -12.08
N ALA A 238 8.26 5.12 -10.97
CA ALA A 238 9.65 4.65 -10.93
C ALA A 238 9.74 3.17 -11.33
N SER A 239 8.90 2.32 -10.71
CA SER A 239 8.83 0.88 -10.96
C SER A 239 8.33 0.53 -12.37
N ALA A 240 7.74 1.48 -13.10
CA ALA A 240 7.33 1.34 -14.50
C ALA A 240 8.23 2.13 -15.48
N SER A 241 9.41 2.62 -15.04
CA SER A 241 10.34 3.36 -15.91
C SER A 241 11.16 2.41 -16.78
N TYR A 242 10.60 1.95 -17.88
CA TYR A 242 11.34 1.15 -18.83
C TYR A 242 12.33 2.06 -19.59
N CYS A 243 13.64 1.89 -19.38
CA CYS A 243 14.69 2.83 -19.79
C CYS A 243 14.63 3.28 -21.27
N PRO A 244 14.30 2.42 -22.25
CA PRO A 244 14.19 2.88 -23.64
C PRO A 244 13.09 3.93 -23.85
N TYR A 245 12.03 3.90 -23.04
CA TYR A 245 10.84 4.73 -23.21
C TYR A 245 10.81 5.90 -22.24
N LEU A 246 11.23 5.70 -21.00
CA LEU A 246 11.05 6.64 -19.91
C LEU A 246 12.37 6.91 -19.21
N PRO A 247 12.65 8.17 -18.84
CA PRO A 247 13.88 8.47 -18.12
C PRO A 247 13.82 7.87 -16.72
N PRO A 248 14.99 7.51 -16.13
CA PRO A 248 15.10 7.13 -14.74
C PRO A 248 14.50 8.21 -13.84
N LEU A 249 13.82 7.78 -12.78
CA LEU A 249 13.24 8.70 -11.80
C LEU A 249 14.18 8.85 -10.62
N CYS A 250 14.59 10.08 -10.32
CA CYS A 250 15.45 10.36 -9.17
C CYS A 250 14.68 10.25 -7.85
N ASP A 251 15.18 9.47 -6.90
CA ASP A 251 14.65 9.36 -5.54
C ASP A 251 14.97 10.66 -4.77
N PRO A 252 13.96 11.38 -4.24
CA PRO A 252 14.21 12.62 -3.51
C PRO A 252 14.93 12.42 -2.17
N LYS A 253 15.00 11.18 -1.66
CA LYS A 253 15.63 10.90 -0.36
C LYS A 253 17.16 10.90 -0.42
N ASP A 254 17.73 10.37 -1.49
CA ASP A 254 19.17 10.15 -1.62
C ASP A 254 19.74 10.46 -3.01
N GLY A 255 18.91 10.87 -3.96
CA GLY A 255 19.33 11.21 -5.31
C GLY A 255 19.58 10.01 -6.23
N HIS A 256 19.25 8.79 -5.80
CA HIS A 256 19.47 7.59 -6.61
C HIS A 256 18.52 7.53 -7.81
N LEU A 257 18.97 6.94 -8.91
CA LEU A 257 18.17 6.82 -10.12
C LEU A 257 17.42 5.49 -10.12
N LEU A 258 16.10 5.56 -10.24
CA LEU A 258 15.19 4.42 -10.20
C LEU A 258 14.62 4.11 -11.58
N VAL A 259 14.64 2.83 -11.94
CA VAL A 259 14.12 2.29 -13.20
C VAL A 259 13.18 1.11 -12.94
N ASP A 260 12.60 0.54 -14.00
CA ASP A 260 11.62 -0.55 -13.89
C ASP A 260 12.17 -1.73 -13.04
N GLY A 261 11.37 -2.23 -12.10
CA GLY A 261 11.79 -3.34 -11.24
C GLY A 261 12.00 -4.66 -11.98
N CYS A 262 11.47 -4.80 -13.20
CA CYS A 262 11.63 -6.00 -14.02
C CYS A 262 13.09 -6.34 -14.33
N TYR A 263 14.00 -5.36 -14.27
CA TYR A 263 15.43 -5.61 -14.51
C TYR A 263 16.10 -6.45 -13.43
N VAL A 264 15.62 -6.39 -12.17
CA VAL A 264 16.21 -7.15 -11.06
C VAL A 264 15.24 -8.19 -10.51
N ASN A 265 13.96 -7.84 -10.34
CA ASN A 265 12.97 -8.79 -9.84
C ASN A 265 11.56 -8.45 -10.31
N ASN A 266 11.10 -9.23 -11.28
CA ASN A 266 9.76 -9.10 -11.82
C ASN A 266 8.66 -9.53 -10.83
N VAL A 267 8.92 -10.47 -9.91
CA VAL A 267 7.94 -10.99 -8.95
C VAL A 267 8.56 -11.04 -7.55
N PRO A 268 8.44 -9.97 -6.74
CA PRO A 268 9.16 -9.84 -5.47
C PRO A 268 8.56 -10.65 -4.30
N GLY A 269 8.29 -11.93 -4.52
CA GLY A 269 7.67 -12.83 -3.53
C GLY A 269 8.48 -13.01 -2.24
N GLN A 270 9.81 -13.05 -2.34
CA GLN A 270 10.70 -13.15 -1.16
C GLN A 270 10.58 -11.94 -0.22
N ARG A 271 10.33 -10.74 -0.78
CA ARG A 271 10.14 -9.52 0.04
C ARG A 271 8.79 -9.51 0.75
N ALA A 272 7.76 -10.11 0.14
CA ALA A 272 6.48 -10.30 0.81
C ALA A 272 6.60 -11.20 2.04
N HIS A 273 7.46 -12.24 2.00
CA HIS A 273 7.70 -13.09 3.17
C HIS A 273 8.31 -12.29 4.35
N GLY A 274 9.31 -11.45 4.07
CA GLY A 274 9.94 -10.57 5.07
C GLY A 274 9.15 -9.30 5.43
N ALA A 275 8.09 -8.97 4.70
CA ALA A 275 7.17 -7.88 5.03
C ALA A 275 5.94 -8.38 5.80
N GLY A 276 5.51 -9.63 5.57
CA GLY A 276 4.41 -10.28 6.29
C GLY A 276 4.83 -10.83 7.66
N ARG A 277 6.11 -11.19 7.83
CA ARG A 277 6.77 -11.23 9.14
C ARG A 277 7.19 -9.81 9.44
N ALA A 278 6.66 -9.21 10.50
CA ALA A 278 7.04 -7.86 10.85
C ALA A 278 8.56 -7.81 11.09
N SER A 279 9.28 -7.20 10.13
CA SER A 279 10.69 -6.83 10.13
C SER A 279 11.67 -7.84 10.75
N GLU A 280 12.06 -8.87 10.00
CA GLU A 280 13.42 -9.46 10.13
C GLU A 280 14.35 -8.68 9.21
N HIS A 281 14.85 -7.53 9.67
CA HIS A 281 16.11 -6.93 9.21
C HIS A 281 16.71 -6.17 10.39
N VAL A 282 17.65 -6.84 11.07
CA VAL A 282 18.77 -6.21 11.77
C VAL A 282 19.86 -6.01 10.73
#